data_AF-A0A662VSE3-F1
#
_entry.id   AF-A0A662VSE3-F1
#
_cell.length_a   1.000
_cell.length_b   1.000
_cell.length_c   1.000
_cell.angle_alpha   90.00
_cell.angle_beta   90.00
_cell.angle_gamma   90.00
#
_symmetry.space_group_name_H-M   'P 1'
#
loop_
_entity.id
_entity.type
_entity.pdbx_description
1 polymer ?
#
loop_
_entity_poly.entity_id
_entity_poly.type
_entity_poly.pdbx_seq_one_letter_code
_entity_poly.pdbx_strand_id
1 'polypeptide(L)'
;MKKIVVKDGVRYYPYNYKNENEKELEDLFKEHVKYIFGENSLFFEGTKIKTEHSGIGTIPDGFVLLLEDRKWYIVEIELSTHQIFSHIVPQITKFNIAIKNTSERLKLIDTFYNLIQKDIELKYKITKMGVDDELYKTLKDTLDKSPESIVIVIDKITSELREVQDLPFETIVLEFKTYCRENVGL
;
A
#
# COMPACT_ATOMS: atom_id res chain seq x y z
N MET A 1 0.41 -14.65 -27.05
CA MET A 1 1.71 -15.27 -26.69
C MET A 1 1.85 -15.30 -25.17
N LYS A 2 2.38 -16.36 -24.57
CA LYS A 2 2.66 -16.40 -23.13
C LYS A 2 3.85 -15.45 -22.85
N LYS A 3 3.72 -14.54 -21.88
CA LYS A 3 4.82 -13.67 -21.43
C LYS A 3 5.84 -14.53 -20.68
N ILE A 4 7.13 -14.36 -20.94
CA ILE A 4 8.22 -15.08 -20.26
C ILE A 4 9.27 -14.05 -19.86
N VAL A 5 9.83 -14.17 -18.67
CA VAL A 5 11.01 -13.41 -18.23
C VAL A 5 12.21 -14.35 -18.25
N VAL A 6 13.35 -13.90 -18.78
CA VAL A 6 14.60 -14.67 -18.80
C VAL A 6 15.66 -13.88 -18.05
N LYS A 7 16.25 -14.48 -17.03
CA LYS A 7 17.32 -13.89 -16.21
C LYS A 7 18.42 -14.95 -16.02
N ASP A 8 19.65 -14.62 -16.39
CA ASP A 8 20.82 -15.50 -16.25
C ASP A 8 20.61 -16.91 -16.86
N GLY A 9 19.92 -16.98 -18.01
CA GLY A 9 19.57 -18.24 -18.69
C GLY A 9 18.42 -19.03 -18.07
N VAL A 10 17.88 -18.57 -16.93
CA VAL A 10 16.73 -19.16 -16.25
C VAL A 10 15.45 -18.50 -16.74
N ARG A 11 14.44 -19.32 -17.07
CA ARG A 11 13.11 -18.85 -17.48
C ARG A 11 12.19 -18.71 -16.28
N TYR A 12 11.31 -17.73 -16.36
CA TYR A 12 10.29 -17.45 -15.35
C TYR A 12 8.94 -17.23 -16.05
N TYR A 13 7.91 -17.88 -15.54
CA TYR A 13 6.55 -17.82 -16.05
C TYR A 13 5.66 -17.00 -15.12
N PRO A 14 4.70 -16.21 -15.65
CA PRO A 14 3.77 -15.46 -14.83
C PRO A 14 3.08 -16.37 -13.83
N TYR A 15 3.14 -15.99 -12.56
CA TYR A 15 2.31 -16.62 -11.55
C TYR A 15 0.89 -16.07 -11.70
N ASN A 16 -0.10 -16.95 -11.68
CA ASN A 16 -1.50 -16.55 -11.78
C ASN A 16 -2.13 -16.82 -10.44
N TYR A 17 -2.37 -15.73 -9.70
CA TYR A 17 -3.12 -15.80 -8.46
C TYR A 17 -4.55 -16.24 -8.74
N LYS A 18 -5.13 -16.91 -7.75
CA LYS A 18 -6.56 -17.16 -7.66
C LYS A 18 -7.06 -16.48 -6.38
N ASN A 19 -8.37 -16.38 -6.24
CA ASN A 19 -8.97 -15.69 -5.11
C ASN A 19 -8.57 -16.34 -3.77
N GLU A 20 -8.38 -17.67 -3.72
CA GLU A 20 -7.94 -18.36 -2.49
C GLU A 20 -6.53 -17.99 -2.01
N ASN A 21 -5.72 -17.35 -2.87
CA ASN A 21 -4.33 -17.00 -2.60
C ASN A 21 -4.00 -15.53 -2.89
N GLU A 22 -4.99 -14.65 -2.82
CA GLU A 22 -4.79 -13.19 -2.80
C GLU A 22 -3.82 -12.76 -1.69
N LYS A 23 -3.91 -13.38 -0.52
CA LYS A 23 -2.98 -13.12 0.59
C LYS A 23 -1.50 -13.33 0.23
N GLU A 24 -1.20 -14.25 -0.70
CA GLU A 24 0.18 -14.43 -1.17
C GLU A 24 0.68 -13.21 -1.95
N LEU A 25 -0.19 -12.52 -2.69
CA LEU A 25 0.15 -11.26 -3.37
C LEU A 25 0.38 -10.15 -2.34
N GLU A 26 -0.49 -10.04 -1.34
CA GLU A 26 -0.36 -9.07 -0.25
C GLU A 26 0.99 -9.22 0.47
N ASP A 27 1.26 -10.44 0.97
CA ASP A 27 2.46 -10.72 1.76
C ASP A 27 3.73 -10.47 0.93
N LEU A 28 3.73 -10.89 -0.34
CA LEU A 28 4.87 -10.66 -1.23
C LEU A 28 5.07 -9.17 -1.53
N PHE A 29 4.00 -8.41 -1.75
CA PHE A 29 4.11 -6.96 -1.94
C PHE A 29 4.71 -6.30 -0.70
N LYS A 30 4.22 -6.64 0.50
CA LYS A 30 4.68 -6.10 1.79
C LYS A 30 6.18 -6.31 1.99
N GLU A 31 6.69 -7.50 1.66
CA GLU A 31 8.12 -7.81 1.70
C GLU A 31 8.97 -6.96 0.74
N HIS A 32 8.36 -6.46 -0.33
CA HIS A 32 9.04 -5.76 -1.43
C HIS A 32 8.73 -4.26 -1.50
N VAL A 33 7.96 -3.70 -0.56
CA VAL A 33 7.57 -2.28 -0.53
C VAL A 33 8.77 -1.35 -0.72
N LYS A 34 9.90 -1.65 -0.10
CA LYS A 34 11.12 -0.84 -0.18
C LYS A 34 11.71 -0.72 -1.60
N TYR A 35 11.50 -1.71 -2.47
CA TYR A 35 11.97 -1.65 -3.85
C TYR A 35 11.06 -0.77 -4.73
N ILE A 36 9.86 -0.47 -4.24
CA ILE A 36 8.82 0.28 -4.95
C ILE A 36 8.82 1.73 -4.47
N PHE A 37 8.86 1.93 -3.15
CA PHE A 37 8.77 3.25 -2.50
C PHE A 37 10.11 3.79 -1.98
N GLY A 38 11.20 3.01 -2.12
CA GLY A 38 12.54 3.37 -1.68
C GLY A 38 12.94 2.73 -0.35
N GLU A 39 14.25 2.57 -0.12
CA GLU A 39 14.79 1.84 1.04
C GLU A 39 14.31 2.41 2.39
N ASN A 40 14.06 3.72 2.47
CA ASN A 40 13.60 4.40 3.68
C ASN A 40 12.07 4.35 3.88
N SER A 41 11.29 3.76 2.98
CA SER A 41 9.84 3.68 3.11
C SER A 41 9.41 2.85 4.32
N LEU A 42 8.40 3.30 5.05
CA LEU A 42 7.82 2.56 6.18
C LEU A 42 6.44 2.02 5.78
N PHE A 43 6.27 0.70 5.79
CA PHE A 43 4.97 0.08 5.61
C PHE A 43 4.33 -0.18 6.98
N PHE A 44 3.06 0.21 7.13
CA PHE A 44 2.24 -0.12 8.29
C PHE A 44 1.01 -0.89 7.84
N GLU A 45 0.73 -1.99 8.53
CA GLU A 45 -0.48 -2.77 8.33
C GLU A 45 -1.75 -1.92 8.49
N GLY A 46 -2.78 -2.31 7.74
CA GLY A 46 -4.10 -1.70 7.77
C GLY A 46 -4.66 -1.51 9.17
N THR A 47 -5.14 -0.31 9.46
CA THR A 47 -5.93 -0.02 10.66
C THR A 47 -7.20 0.71 10.29
N LYS A 48 -8.23 0.55 11.11
CA LYS A 48 -9.57 1.06 10.82
C LYS A 48 -9.61 2.58 10.84
N ILE A 49 -10.06 3.15 9.73
CA ILE A 49 -10.38 4.57 9.57
C ILE A 49 -11.88 4.76 9.36
N LYS A 50 -12.43 5.92 9.74
CA LYS A 50 -13.87 6.19 9.69
C LYS A 50 -14.23 7.49 8.99
N THR A 51 -15.28 7.44 8.18
CA THR A 51 -15.91 8.64 7.62
C THR A 51 -16.38 9.58 8.73
N GLU A 52 -16.16 10.89 8.56
CA GLU A 52 -16.48 11.89 9.58
C GLU A 52 -17.97 11.93 9.96
N HIS A 53 -18.86 11.99 8.97
CA HIS A 53 -20.29 12.18 9.23
C HIS A 53 -21.04 10.88 9.51
N SER A 54 -20.82 9.83 8.69
CA SER A 54 -21.55 8.56 8.81
C SER A 54 -20.92 7.57 9.79
N GLY A 55 -19.69 7.79 10.25
CA GLY A 55 -18.96 6.86 11.11
C GLY A 55 -18.68 5.48 10.49
N ILE A 56 -18.93 5.31 9.19
CA ILE A 56 -18.67 4.08 8.44
C ILE A 56 -17.17 3.82 8.48
N GLY A 57 -16.82 2.64 8.97
CA GLY A 57 -15.44 2.20 9.08
C GLY A 57 -15.00 1.41 7.87
N THR A 58 -13.72 1.56 7.52
CA THR A 58 -13.06 0.83 6.43
C THR A 58 -11.60 0.60 6.83
N ILE A 59 -10.96 -0.42 6.26
CA ILE A 59 -9.58 -0.83 6.57
C ILE A 59 -8.89 -1.01 5.23
N PRO A 60 -7.86 -0.21 4.90
CA PRO A 60 -7.01 -0.47 3.74
C PRO A 60 -6.02 -1.59 4.07
N ASP A 61 -5.38 -2.19 3.06
CA ASP A 61 -4.35 -3.21 3.30
C ASP A 61 -3.10 -2.64 3.99
N GLY A 62 -2.81 -1.36 3.77
CA GLY A 62 -1.79 -0.68 4.54
C GLY A 62 -1.57 0.78 4.21
N PHE A 63 -0.53 1.31 4.82
CA PHE A 63 -0.06 2.68 4.65
C PHE A 63 1.44 2.68 4.38
N VAL A 64 1.89 3.52 3.45
CA VAL A 64 3.32 3.73 3.22
C VAL A 64 3.68 5.16 3.58
N LEU A 65 4.66 5.33 4.46
CA LEU A 65 5.17 6.63 4.89
C LEU A 65 6.57 6.86 4.35
N LEU A 66 6.77 8.01 3.71
CA LEU A 66 8.05 8.57 3.29
C LEU A 66 8.33 9.81 4.15
N LEU A 67 8.91 9.58 5.32
CA LEU A 67 9.07 10.63 6.33
C LEU A 67 9.99 11.76 5.86
N GLU A 68 11.08 11.45 5.15
CA GLU A 68 12.02 12.46 4.62
C GLU A 68 11.32 13.45 3.68
N ASP A 69 10.41 12.94 2.85
CA ASP A 69 9.65 13.74 1.88
C ASP A 69 8.35 14.34 2.46
N ARG A 70 7.97 13.95 3.69
CA ARG A 70 6.67 14.26 4.30
C ARG A 70 5.50 13.81 3.43
N LYS A 71 5.64 12.63 2.81
CA LYS A 71 4.66 12.01 1.92
C LYS A 71 4.12 10.72 2.50
N TRP A 72 2.90 10.38 2.14
CA TRP A 72 2.31 9.11 2.51
C TRP A 72 1.23 8.66 1.55
N TYR A 73 0.99 7.35 1.55
CA TYR A 73 0.09 6.66 0.64
C TYR A 73 -0.81 5.71 1.42
N ILE A 74 -2.03 5.54 0.92
CA ILE A 74 -2.89 4.42 1.31
C ILE A 74 -2.68 3.33 0.26
N VAL A 75 -2.51 2.08 0.68
CA VAL A 75 -2.30 0.95 -0.22
C VAL A 75 -3.49 0.02 -0.15
N GLU A 76 -4.01 -0.35 -1.32
CA GLU A 76 -4.97 -1.43 -1.51
C GLU A 76 -4.36 -2.43 -2.51
N ILE A 77 -4.41 -3.71 -2.20
CA ILE A 77 -3.80 -4.81 -2.95
C ILE A 77 -4.94 -5.73 -3.39
N GLU A 78 -5.12 -5.87 -4.69
CA GLU A 78 -6.29 -6.53 -5.25
C GLU A 78 -5.88 -7.44 -6.42
N LEU A 79 -6.65 -8.50 -6.67
CA LEU A 79 -6.48 -9.31 -7.86
C LEU A 79 -7.20 -8.69 -9.07
N SER A 80 -6.61 -8.83 -10.25
CA SER A 80 -7.22 -8.43 -11.53
C SER A 80 -8.49 -9.20 -11.89
N THR A 81 -8.78 -10.28 -11.16
CA THR A 81 -10.03 -11.05 -11.27
C THR A 81 -11.18 -10.41 -10.50
N HIS A 82 -10.92 -9.48 -9.59
CA HIS A 82 -11.95 -8.75 -8.85
C HIS A 82 -12.63 -7.70 -9.72
N GLN A 83 -13.93 -7.50 -9.48
CA GLN A 83 -14.71 -6.54 -10.26
C GLN A 83 -14.44 -5.12 -9.76
N ILE A 84 -13.98 -4.25 -10.67
CA ILE A 84 -13.49 -2.91 -10.33
C ILE A 84 -14.59 -2.01 -9.76
N PHE A 85 -15.75 -1.94 -10.40
CA PHE A 85 -16.81 -1.00 -10.02
C PHE A 85 -17.63 -1.43 -8.80
N SER A 86 -17.69 -2.72 -8.49
CA SER A 86 -18.45 -3.25 -7.37
C SER A 86 -17.59 -3.53 -6.13
N HIS A 87 -16.26 -3.61 -6.27
CA HIS A 87 -15.33 -3.81 -5.15
C HIS A 87 -14.34 -2.64 -4.99
N ILE A 88 -13.37 -2.52 -5.90
CA ILE A 88 -12.23 -1.60 -5.78
C ILE A 88 -12.69 -0.13 -5.65
N VAL A 89 -13.53 0.36 -6.56
CA VAL A 89 -13.99 1.76 -6.57
C VAL A 89 -14.72 2.11 -5.26
N PRO A 90 -15.69 1.31 -4.77
CA PRO A 90 -16.27 1.50 -3.45
C PRO A 90 -15.27 1.53 -2.28
N GLN A 91 -14.25 0.66 -2.28
CA GLN A 91 -13.21 0.63 -1.23
C GLN A 91 -12.41 1.94 -1.22
N ILE A 92 -11.76 2.28 -2.33
CA ILE A 92 -10.89 3.47 -2.42
C ILE A 92 -11.66 4.78 -2.21
N THR A 93 -12.94 4.83 -2.62
CA THR A 93 -13.81 5.97 -2.33
C THR A 93 -14.04 6.13 -0.83
N LYS A 94 -14.29 5.03 -0.10
CA LYS A 94 -14.43 5.06 1.36
C LYS A 94 -13.14 5.48 2.04
N PHE A 95 -11.97 5.03 1.57
CA PHE A 95 -10.68 5.47 2.11
C PHE A 95 -10.51 6.99 1.95
N ASN A 96 -10.73 7.51 0.75
CA ASN A 96 -10.61 8.94 0.46
C ASN A 96 -11.56 9.80 1.33
N ILE A 97 -12.78 9.32 1.58
CA ILE A 97 -13.73 10.02 2.46
C ILE A 97 -13.29 9.90 3.93
N ALA A 98 -12.91 8.70 4.38
CA ALA A 98 -12.50 8.46 5.77
C ALA A 98 -11.25 9.25 6.15
N ILE A 99 -10.30 9.39 5.23
CA ILE A 99 -9.03 10.05 5.53
C ILE A 99 -9.14 11.58 5.61
N LYS A 100 -10.22 12.17 5.09
CA LYS A 100 -10.53 13.59 5.30
C LYS A 100 -10.88 13.90 6.77
N ASN A 101 -11.29 12.88 7.54
CA ASN A 101 -11.52 13.01 8.97
C ASN A 101 -10.19 13.24 9.73
N THR A 102 -9.95 14.47 10.16
CA THR A 102 -8.74 14.85 10.91
C THR A 102 -8.59 14.05 12.21
N SER A 103 -9.69 13.68 12.88
CA SER A 103 -9.63 12.86 14.09
C SER A 103 -9.05 11.47 13.81
N GLU A 104 -9.35 10.89 12.65
CA GLU A 104 -8.80 9.59 12.26
C GLU A 104 -7.33 9.70 11.86
N ARG A 105 -6.92 10.78 11.17
CA ARG A 105 -5.50 11.02 10.88
C ARG A 105 -4.66 11.19 12.16
N LEU A 106 -5.19 11.87 13.18
CA LEU A 106 -4.55 11.96 14.49
C LEU A 106 -4.40 10.58 15.16
N LYS A 107 -5.41 9.72 15.07
CA LYS A 107 -5.31 8.33 15.56
C LYS A 107 -4.25 7.52 14.81
N LEU A 108 -4.09 7.73 13.50
CA LEU A 108 -3.01 7.10 12.73
C LEU A 108 -1.64 7.54 13.23
N ILE A 109 -1.45 8.84 13.50
CA ILE A 109 -0.19 9.38 14.06
C ILE A 109 0.15 8.67 15.38
N ASP A 110 -0.79 8.60 16.32
CA ASP A 110 -0.57 7.94 17.60
C ASP A 110 -0.32 6.43 17.42
N THR A 111 -1.03 5.79 16.50
CA THR A 111 -0.86 4.36 16.20
C THR A 111 0.53 4.06 15.67
N PHE A 112 0.98 4.78 14.63
CA PHE A 112 2.28 4.56 14.02
C PHE A 112 3.42 4.95 14.94
N TYR A 113 3.28 6.04 15.71
CA TYR A 113 4.24 6.39 16.75
C TYR A 113 4.41 5.24 17.75
N ASN A 114 3.32 4.66 18.24
CA ASN A 114 3.38 3.55 19.18
C ASN A 114 3.97 2.27 18.57
N LEU A 115 3.68 1.98 17.30
CA LEU A 115 4.27 0.83 16.58
C LEU A 115 5.78 0.99 16.45
N ILE A 116 6.23 2.16 15.98
CA ILE A 116 7.66 2.48 15.91
C ILE A 116 8.28 2.39 17.31
N GLN A 117 7.63 2.89 18.34
CA GLN A 117 8.19 2.85 19.70
C GLN A 117 8.37 1.43 20.26
N LYS A 118 7.63 0.44 19.75
CA LYS A 118 7.68 -0.95 20.21
C LYS A 118 8.57 -1.84 19.34
N ASP A 119 8.91 -1.40 18.14
CA ASP A 119 9.69 -2.16 17.17
C ASP A 119 11.13 -1.65 17.09
N ILE A 120 12.08 -2.51 17.45
CA ILE A 120 13.50 -2.15 17.51
C ILE A 120 14.10 -1.89 16.12
N GLU A 121 13.62 -2.58 15.09
CA GLU A 121 14.10 -2.43 13.71
C GLU A 121 13.57 -1.13 13.11
N LEU A 122 12.29 -0.81 13.34
CA LEU A 122 11.74 0.48 12.94
C LEU A 122 12.45 1.63 13.64
N LYS A 123 12.71 1.55 14.96
CA LYS A 123 13.50 2.58 15.67
C LYS A 123 14.87 2.78 15.04
N TYR A 124 15.57 1.69 14.75
CA TYR A 124 16.88 1.77 14.11
C TYR A 124 16.80 2.47 12.76
N LYS A 125 15.80 2.12 11.94
CA LYS A 125 15.54 2.77 10.65
C LYS A 125 15.26 4.26 10.79
N ILE A 126 14.39 4.65 11.73
CA ILE A 126 14.10 6.06 12.07
C ILE A 126 15.37 6.83 12.48
N THR A 127 16.22 6.21 13.31
CA THR A 127 17.49 6.82 13.74
C THR A 127 18.43 7.02 12.55
N LYS A 128 18.47 6.06 11.61
CA LYS A 128 19.28 6.17 10.38
C LYS A 128 18.81 7.27 9.44
N MET A 129 17.51 7.57 9.44
CA MET A 129 16.93 8.68 8.70
C MET A 129 17.15 10.04 9.39
N GLY A 130 17.65 10.06 10.64
CA GLY A 130 17.90 11.30 11.40
C GLY A 130 16.61 12.01 11.84
N VAL A 131 15.53 11.26 12.06
CA VAL A 131 14.20 11.79 12.44
C VAL A 131 13.72 11.31 13.82
N ASP A 132 14.61 10.74 14.63
CA ASP A 132 14.31 10.15 15.94
C ASP A 132 13.89 11.18 17.00
N ASP A 133 14.64 12.26 17.16
CA ASP A 133 14.38 13.30 18.19
C ASP A 133 13.06 14.06 17.97
N GLU A 134 12.58 14.12 16.71
CA GLU A 134 11.33 14.79 16.34
C GLU A 134 10.30 13.83 15.72
N LEU A 135 10.34 12.54 16.06
CA LEU A 135 9.52 11.51 15.40
C LEU A 135 8.02 11.86 15.39
N TYR A 136 7.45 12.23 16.54
CA TYR A 136 6.02 12.56 16.63
C TYR A 136 5.63 13.75 15.75
N LYS A 137 6.46 14.81 15.76
CA LYS A 137 6.28 16.00 14.93
C LYS A 137 6.41 15.65 13.44
N THR A 138 7.41 14.85 13.08
CA THR A 138 7.61 14.35 11.71
C THR A 138 6.42 13.54 11.21
N LEU A 139 5.87 12.64 12.03
CA LEU A 139 4.65 11.90 11.71
C LEU A 139 3.47 12.84 11.53
N LYS A 140 3.30 13.82 12.43
CA LYS A 140 2.25 14.83 12.31
C LYS A 140 2.39 15.64 11.02
N ASP A 141 3.57 16.16 10.71
CA ASP A 141 3.83 16.93 9.49
C ASP A 141 3.57 16.13 8.20
N THR A 142 3.71 14.80 8.28
CA THR A 142 3.45 13.86 7.19
C THR A 142 1.96 13.56 7.04
N LEU A 143 1.27 13.22 8.14
CA LEU A 143 -0.10 12.70 8.14
C LEU A 143 -1.19 13.76 8.34
N ASP A 144 -0.85 14.98 8.76
CA ASP A 144 -1.84 16.06 8.90
C ASP A 144 -2.37 16.50 7.52
N LYS A 145 -1.54 16.33 6.48
CA LYS A 145 -1.88 16.52 5.07
C LYS A 145 -2.65 15.31 4.53
N SER A 146 -3.45 15.53 3.49
CA SER A 146 -4.02 14.45 2.68
C SER A 146 -2.92 13.54 2.12
N PRO A 147 -3.18 12.24 1.92
CA PRO A 147 -2.24 11.34 1.28
C PRO A 147 -1.92 11.84 -0.14
N GLU A 148 -0.72 11.54 -0.62
CA GLU A 148 -0.30 11.87 -1.99
C GLU A 148 -1.16 11.15 -3.02
N SER A 149 -1.49 9.89 -2.75
CA SER A 149 -2.36 9.07 -3.58
C SER A 149 -2.85 7.84 -2.82
N ILE A 150 -3.94 7.25 -3.30
CA ILE A 150 -4.27 5.84 -3.03
C ILE A 150 -3.54 4.99 -4.08
N VAL A 151 -2.77 4.00 -3.66
CA VAL A 151 -1.99 3.11 -4.53
C VAL A 151 -2.73 1.78 -4.61
N ILE A 152 -3.18 1.45 -5.81
CA ILE A 152 -3.87 0.19 -6.11
C ILE A 152 -2.84 -0.74 -6.72
N VAL A 153 -2.44 -1.75 -5.95
CA VAL A 153 -1.51 -2.77 -6.34
C VAL A 153 -2.29 -3.90 -6.99
N ILE A 154 -1.98 -4.24 -8.23
CA ILE A 154 -2.69 -5.29 -8.96
C ILE A 154 -1.72 -6.25 -9.64
N ASP A 155 -2.04 -7.54 -9.63
CA ASP A 155 -1.22 -8.56 -10.30
C ASP A 155 -1.14 -8.34 -11.83
N LYS A 156 -2.18 -7.74 -12.41
CA LYS A 156 -2.25 -7.41 -13.83
C LYS A 156 -3.20 -6.23 -14.11
N ILE A 157 -2.73 -5.25 -14.88
CA ILE A 157 -3.59 -4.15 -15.32
C ILE A 157 -4.59 -4.63 -16.38
N THR A 158 -5.87 -4.36 -16.14
CA THR A 158 -6.95 -4.55 -17.11
C THR A 158 -7.33 -3.21 -17.78
N SER A 159 -8.11 -3.26 -18.85
CA SER A 159 -8.61 -2.03 -19.50
C SER A 159 -9.54 -1.25 -18.59
N GLU A 160 -10.42 -1.94 -17.88
CA GLU A 160 -11.39 -1.36 -16.94
C GLU A 160 -10.69 -0.62 -15.79
N LEU A 161 -9.54 -1.12 -15.31
CA LEU A 161 -8.83 -0.48 -14.20
C LEU A 161 -8.29 0.91 -14.56
N ARG A 162 -8.15 1.21 -15.86
CA ARG A 162 -7.76 2.54 -16.32
C ARG A 162 -8.81 3.59 -15.99
N GLU A 163 -10.09 3.21 -15.89
CA GLU A 163 -11.19 4.10 -15.54
C GLU A 163 -11.08 4.61 -14.09
N VAL A 164 -10.28 3.95 -13.25
CA VAL A 164 -9.98 4.42 -11.88
C VAL A 164 -9.18 5.73 -11.89
N GLN A 165 -8.45 6.01 -12.97
CA GLN A 165 -7.71 7.28 -13.12
C GLN A 165 -8.64 8.48 -13.32
N ASP A 166 -9.90 8.26 -13.70
CA ASP A 166 -10.90 9.32 -13.90
C ASP A 166 -11.63 9.72 -12.59
N LEU A 167 -11.27 9.11 -11.46
CA LEU A 167 -11.84 9.46 -10.16
C LEU A 167 -11.42 10.87 -9.72
N PRO A 168 -12.26 11.57 -8.92
CA PRO A 168 -12.00 12.96 -8.52
C PRO A 168 -10.95 13.09 -7.40
N PHE A 169 -10.05 12.12 -7.27
CA PHE A 169 -8.96 12.08 -6.31
C PHE A 169 -7.80 11.25 -6.87
N GLU A 170 -6.60 11.60 -6.43
CA GLU A 170 -5.37 10.97 -6.92
C GLU A 170 -5.32 9.48 -6.61
N THR A 171 -5.14 8.69 -7.67
CA THR A 171 -4.94 7.25 -7.61
C THR A 171 -3.75 6.85 -8.48
N ILE A 172 -2.98 5.88 -8.00
CA ILE A 172 -1.87 5.29 -8.73
C ILE A 172 -2.16 3.82 -8.88
N VAL A 173 -2.20 3.33 -10.11
CA VAL A 173 -2.28 1.91 -10.40
C VAL A 173 -0.87 1.36 -10.56
N LEU A 174 -0.49 0.48 -9.64
CA LEU A 174 0.80 -0.20 -9.64
C LEU A 174 0.62 -1.67 -10.05
N GLU A 175 1.19 -2.05 -11.18
CA GLU A 175 1.19 -3.44 -11.60
C GLU A 175 2.33 -4.23 -10.93
N PHE A 176 1.99 -5.12 -10.00
CA PHE A 176 2.95 -5.97 -9.27
C PHE A 176 2.94 -7.40 -9.83
N LYS A 177 3.64 -7.59 -10.96
CA LYS A 177 3.72 -8.89 -11.64
C LYS A 177 4.69 -9.84 -10.96
N THR A 178 4.22 -11.04 -10.67
CA THR A 178 5.02 -12.09 -10.04
C THR A 178 5.25 -13.25 -11.00
N TYR A 179 6.39 -13.91 -10.82
CA TYR A 179 6.83 -14.95 -11.74
C TYR A 179 7.46 -16.12 -11.00
N CYS A 180 7.10 -17.33 -11.40
CA CYS A 180 7.70 -18.56 -10.90
C CYS A 180 8.85 -19.01 -11.81
N ARG A 181 9.96 -19.41 -11.19
CA ARG A 181 11.11 -19.98 -11.87
C ARG A 181 10.74 -21.33 -12.51
N GLU A 182 11.15 -21.54 -13.76
CA GLU A 182 11.05 -22.82 -14.45
C GLU A 182 11.92 -23.89 -13.75
N ASN A 183 11.38 -25.10 -13.58
CA ASN A 183 12.04 -26.26 -12.98
C ASN A 183 12.29 -26.19 -11.46
N VAL A 184 11.51 -25.41 -10.70
CA VAL A 184 11.36 -25.61 -9.26
C VAL A 184 10.16 -26.53 -9.08
N GLY A 185 10.39 -27.81 -8.72
CA GLY A 185 9.31 -28.74 -8.39
C GLY A 185 8.58 -28.31 -7.10
N LEU A 186 7.33 -28.76 -6.94
CA LEU A 186 6.64 -28.74 -5.64
C LEU A 186 7.47 -29.47 -4.58
#